data_AF-A0A554V8J9-F1
#
_entry.id   AF-A0A554V8J9-F1
#
_cell.length_a   1.000
_cell.length_b   1.000
_cell.length_c   1.000
_cell.angle_alpha   90.00
_cell.angle_beta   90.00
_cell.angle_gamma   90.00
#
_symmetry.space_group_name_H-M   'P 1'
#
loop_
_entity.id
_entity.type
_entity.pdbx_description
1 polymer ?
#
loop_
_entity_poly.entity_id
_entity_poly.type
_entity_poly.pdbx_seq_one_letter_code
_entity_poly.pdbx_strand_id
1 'polypeptide(L)'
;MQLFSEKGFRGTSITQIEAAAGLTPGAGGIYHHFRTKDALLRAGIARHLDRLAALRDIRELLTGLGDLRVELTLLARYALREMTREQDLLRVLATEARTHPELVNDAVDQLIRSTFAGFATWLETQGVPAERSLEVSTVGLGALLSNRLLQSLHLLSATDVTDEAFVRTWVHMMERTIQDIAGA
;
A
#
# COMPACT_ATOMS: atom_id res chain seq x y z
N MET A 1 -12.61 -8.10 -3.44
CA MET A 1 -12.17 -6.84 -2.83
C MET A 1 -12.95 -5.65 -3.36
N GLN A 2 -13.10 -5.52 -4.69
CA GLN A 2 -13.90 -4.47 -5.33
C GLN A 2 -15.21 -4.08 -4.61
N LEU A 3 -16.14 -5.02 -4.36
CA LEU A 3 -17.40 -4.68 -3.68
C LEU A 3 -17.19 -4.06 -2.29
N PHE A 4 -16.24 -4.58 -1.50
CA PHE A 4 -15.90 -4.00 -0.21
C PHE A 4 -15.25 -2.62 -0.35
N SER A 5 -14.45 -2.37 -1.40
CA SER A 5 -13.82 -1.08 -1.63
C SER A 5 -14.84 -0.02 -2.04
N GLU A 6 -15.87 -0.39 -2.81
CA GLU A 6 -16.90 0.50 -3.31
C GLU A 6 -18.01 0.78 -2.29
N LYS A 7 -18.43 -0.23 -1.52
CA LYS A 7 -19.62 -0.17 -0.65
C LYS A 7 -19.31 -0.26 0.85
N GLY A 8 -18.04 -0.47 1.20
CA GLY A 8 -17.61 -0.79 2.56
C GLY A 8 -18.08 -2.19 3.00
N PHE A 9 -17.63 -2.59 4.19
CA PHE A 9 -17.96 -3.88 4.78
C PHE A 9 -19.46 -4.00 5.07
N ARG A 10 -20.06 -3.00 5.72
CA ARG A 10 -21.51 -3.01 6.05
C ARG A 10 -22.40 -2.98 4.81
N GLY A 11 -22.05 -2.18 3.80
CA GLY A 11 -22.85 -2.00 2.59
C GLY A 11 -22.79 -3.17 1.60
N THR A 12 -21.92 -4.17 1.85
CA THR A 12 -21.77 -5.35 0.99
C THR A 12 -22.50 -6.55 1.58
N SER A 13 -23.42 -7.17 0.82
CA SER A 13 -24.09 -8.42 1.20
C SER A 13 -23.39 -9.66 0.60
N ILE A 14 -23.55 -10.83 1.24
CA ILE A 14 -23.05 -12.10 0.68
C ILE A 14 -23.68 -12.40 -0.68
N THR A 15 -24.97 -12.12 -0.85
CA THR A 15 -25.68 -12.33 -2.11
C THR A 15 -25.12 -11.48 -3.26
N GLN A 16 -24.70 -10.24 -2.98
CA GLN A 16 -24.00 -9.40 -3.96
C GLN A 16 -22.63 -9.98 -4.34
N ILE A 17 -21.91 -10.52 -3.37
CA ILE A 17 -20.61 -11.15 -3.61
C ILE A 17 -20.78 -12.44 -4.43
N GLU A 18 -21.77 -13.28 -4.11
CA GLU A 18 -22.12 -14.46 -4.89
C GLU A 18 -22.43 -14.09 -6.34
N ALA A 19 -23.32 -13.10 -6.55
CA ALA A 19 -23.64 -12.62 -7.89
C ALA A 19 -22.40 -12.14 -8.66
N ALA A 20 -21.55 -11.33 -8.02
CA ALA A 20 -20.32 -10.81 -8.64
C ALA A 20 -19.28 -11.91 -8.90
N ALA A 21 -19.31 -13.01 -8.14
CA ALA A 21 -18.45 -14.17 -8.32
C ALA A 21 -19.00 -15.19 -9.33
N GLY A 22 -20.14 -14.92 -9.97
CA GLY A 22 -20.80 -15.84 -10.91
C GLY A 22 -21.49 -17.03 -10.22
N LEU A 23 -21.70 -16.96 -8.90
CA LEU A 23 -22.46 -17.94 -8.14
C LEU A 23 -23.96 -17.57 -8.13
N THR A 24 -24.82 -18.56 -7.88
CA THR A 24 -26.24 -18.32 -7.67
C THR A 24 -26.46 -17.52 -6.38
N PRO A 25 -27.03 -16.31 -6.42
CA PRO A 25 -27.23 -15.49 -5.22
C PRO A 25 -28.16 -16.18 -4.23
N GLY A 26 -27.75 -16.23 -2.96
CA GLY A 26 -28.51 -16.84 -1.87
C GLY A 26 -28.40 -18.37 -1.81
N ALA A 27 -27.65 -19.01 -2.72
CA ALA A 27 -27.47 -20.46 -2.70
C ALA A 27 -26.51 -20.94 -1.58
N GLY A 28 -25.80 -20.03 -0.91
CA GLY A 28 -24.90 -20.36 0.19
C GLY A 28 -23.53 -20.88 -0.27
N GLY A 29 -23.19 -20.70 -1.55
CA GLY A 29 -21.93 -21.15 -2.14
C GLY A 29 -20.70 -20.62 -1.39
N ILE A 30 -20.77 -19.37 -0.94
CA ILE A 30 -19.69 -18.76 -0.14
C ILE A 30 -19.58 -19.37 1.26
N TYR A 31 -20.71 -19.72 1.89
CA TYR A 31 -20.74 -20.24 3.26
C TYR A 31 -20.10 -21.62 3.40
N HIS A 32 -19.94 -22.36 2.30
CA HIS A 32 -19.15 -23.59 2.27
C HIS A 32 -17.66 -23.36 2.57
N HIS A 33 -17.12 -22.21 2.17
CA HIS A 33 -15.70 -21.87 2.37
C HIS A 33 -15.49 -20.91 3.55
N PHE A 34 -16.42 -20.00 3.77
CA PHE A 34 -16.29 -18.94 4.78
C PHE A 34 -17.56 -18.86 5.63
N ARG A 35 -17.43 -19.20 6.92
CA ARG A 35 -18.57 -19.21 7.85
C ARG A 35 -19.21 -17.84 8.07
N THR A 36 -18.46 -16.75 7.85
CA THR A 36 -18.92 -15.38 8.04
C THR A 36 -18.37 -14.46 6.95
N LYS A 37 -19.01 -13.30 6.75
CA LYS A 37 -18.52 -12.25 5.84
C LYS A 37 -17.17 -11.70 6.30
N ASP A 38 -16.95 -11.63 7.61
CA ASP A 38 -15.67 -11.26 8.25
C ASP A 38 -14.56 -12.22 7.84
N ALA A 39 -14.81 -13.53 7.92
CA ALA A 39 -13.83 -14.55 7.53
C ALA A 39 -13.49 -14.44 6.03
N LEU A 40 -14.49 -14.18 5.18
CA LEU A 40 -14.28 -13.92 3.76
C LEU A 40 -13.42 -12.67 3.51
N LEU A 41 -13.70 -11.55 4.19
CA LEU A 41 -12.92 -10.33 4.07
C LEU A 41 -11.47 -10.58 4.50
N ARG A 42 -11.25 -11.18 5.68
CA ARG A 42 -9.91 -11.50 6.20
C ARG A 42 -9.13 -12.40 5.25
N ALA A 43 -9.77 -13.43 4.70
CA ALA A 43 -9.13 -14.31 3.73
C ALA A 43 -8.72 -13.58 2.45
N GLY A 44 -9.59 -12.67 1.96
CA GLY A 44 -9.25 -11.81 0.84
C GLY A 44 -8.05 -10.90 1.15
N ILE A 45 -8.06 -10.21 2.30
CA ILE A 45 -6.95 -9.37 2.74
C ILE A 45 -5.64 -10.17 2.84
N ALA A 46 -5.67 -11.33 3.51
CA ALA A 46 -4.51 -12.20 3.67
C ALA A 46 -3.89 -12.57 2.32
N ARG A 47 -4.70 -12.96 1.33
CA ARG A 47 -4.24 -13.25 -0.03
C ARG A 47 -3.51 -12.07 -0.67
N HIS A 48 -3.98 -10.83 -0.47
CA HIS A 48 -3.29 -9.66 -1.00
C HIS A 48 -1.99 -9.36 -0.25
N LEU A 49 -1.97 -9.53 1.07
CA LEU A 49 -0.74 -9.37 1.87
C LEU A 49 0.32 -10.40 1.48
N ASP A 50 -0.06 -11.65 1.22
CA ASP A 50 0.86 -12.69 0.73
C ASP A 50 1.47 -12.30 -0.63
N ARG A 51 0.64 -11.74 -1.54
CA ARG A 51 1.12 -11.21 -2.82
C ARG A 51 2.13 -10.08 -2.62
N LEU A 52 1.83 -9.13 -1.73
CA LEU A 52 2.72 -8.02 -1.40
C LEU A 52 4.02 -8.48 -0.71
N ALA A 53 3.96 -9.56 0.08
CA ALA A 53 5.14 -10.13 0.71
C ALA A 53 6.08 -10.78 -0.32
N ALA A 54 5.54 -11.50 -1.30
CA ALA A 54 6.31 -12.10 -2.40
C ALA A 54 7.00 -11.06 -3.31
N LEU A 55 6.54 -9.81 -3.25
CA LEU A 55 7.08 -8.69 -4.02
C LEU A 55 8.30 -8.01 -3.36
N ARG A 56 8.71 -8.47 -2.17
CA ARG A 56 9.91 -7.94 -1.48
C ARG A 56 11.19 -8.21 -2.27
N ASP A 57 11.31 -9.38 -2.88
CA ASP A 57 12.47 -9.77 -3.68
C ASP A 57 12.70 -8.80 -4.85
N ILE A 58 11.62 -8.30 -5.46
CA ILE A 58 11.72 -7.30 -6.53
C ILE A 58 12.33 -6.00 -6.01
N ARG A 59 11.95 -5.57 -4.79
CA ARG A 59 12.51 -4.34 -4.21
C ARG A 59 14.01 -4.46 -4.02
N GLU A 60 14.50 -5.61 -3.58
CA GLU A 60 15.94 -5.86 -3.42
C GLU A 60 16.68 -5.75 -4.76
N LEU A 61 16.07 -6.21 -5.86
CA LEU A 61 16.62 -6.05 -7.22
C LEU A 61 16.65 -4.60 -7.73
N LEU A 62 15.84 -3.70 -7.17
CA LEU A 62 15.81 -2.27 -7.54
C LEU A 62 16.83 -1.44 -6.76
N THR A 63 17.57 -2.07 -5.84
CA THR A 63 18.56 -1.43 -4.95
C THR A 63 19.96 -1.96 -5.22
N GLY A 64 21.00 -1.25 -4.77
CA GLY A 64 22.39 -1.67 -4.94
C GLY A 64 22.94 -1.48 -6.36
N LEU A 65 22.34 -0.56 -7.12
CA LEU A 65 22.76 -0.16 -8.46
C LEU A 65 23.90 0.87 -8.43
N GLY A 66 24.16 1.49 -7.27
CA GLY A 66 25.25 2.46 -7.08
C GLY A 66 24.92 3.88 -7.54
N ASP A 67 23.66 4.13 -7.91
CA ASP A 67 23.14 5.47 -8.21
C ASP A 67 21.86 5.68 -7.40
N LEU A 68 21.99 6.47 -6.32
CA LEU A 68 20.91 6.77 -5.38
C LEU A 68 19.67 7.34 -6.08
N ARG A 69 19.86 8.20 -7.08
CA ARG A 69 18.76 8.85 -7.81
C ARG A 69 17.99 7.84 -8.65
N VAL A 70 18.71 6.93 -9.31
CA VAL A 70 18.11 5.85 -10.10
C VAL A 70 17.33 4.89 -9.18
N GLU A 71 17.93 4.45 -8.08
CA GLU A 71 17.28 3.57 -7.10
C GLU A 71 16.00 4.20 -6.54
N LEU A 72 16.06 5.45 -6.06
CA LEU A 72 14.89 6.19 -5.58
C LEU A 72 13.80 6.30 -6.66
N THR A 73 14.18 6.57 -7.91
CA THR A 73 13.23 6.68 -9.03
C THR A 73 12.51 5.35 -9.28
N LEU A 74 13.26 4.24 -9.28
CA LEU A 74 12.71 2.90 -9.49
C LEU A 74 11.80 2.50 -8.32
N LEU A 75 12.24 2.71 -7.08
CA LEU A 75 11.46 2.44 -5.88
C LEU A 75 10.15 3.23 -5.86
N ALA A 76 10.18 4.53 -6.16
CA ALA A 76 8.98 5.37 -6.17
C ALA A 76 7.99 4.92 -7.25
N ARG A 77 8.46 4.68 -8.49
CA ARG A 77 7.61 4.21 -9.59
C ARG A 77 7.00 2.85 -9.28
N TYR A 78 7.80 1.95 -8.71
CA TYR A 78 7.34 0.63 -8.31
C TYR A 78 6.26 0.71 -7.23
N ALA A 79 6.53 1.43 -6.13
CA ALA A 79 5.59 1.61 -5.03
C ALA A 79 4.26 2.20 -5.50
N LEU A 80 4.33 3.26 -6.31
CA LEU A 80 3.16 3.90 -6.88
C LEU A 80 2.34 2.95 -7.77
N ARG A 81 3.00 2.13 -8.59
CA ARG A 81 2.34 1.13 -9.45
C ARG A 81 1.67 0.03 -8.64
N GLU A 82 2.32 -0.44 -7.57
CA GLU A 82 1.72 -1.42 -6.66
C GLU A 82 0.54 -0.83 -5.90
N MET A 83 0.62 0.42 -5.45
CA MET A 83 -0.52 1.11 -4.82
C MET A 83 -1.72 1.23 -5.78
N THR A 84 -1.50 1.50 -7.07
CA THR A 84 -2.56 1.48 -8.07
C THR A 84 -3.15 0.08 -8.26
N ARG A 85 -2.30 -0.96 -8.30
CA ARG A 85 -2.75 -2.36 -8.43
C ARG A 85 -3.56 -2.81 -7.22
N GLU A 86 -3.21 -2.34 -6.04
CA GLU A 86 -3.85 -2.68 -4.76
C GLU A 86 -4.83 -1.60 -4.27
N GLN A 87 -5.32 -0.75 -5.16
CA GLN A 87 -6.19 0.37 -4.80
C GLN A 87 -7.44 -0.08 -4.03
N ASP A 88 -8.04 -1.20 -4.42
CA ASP A 88 -9.21 -1.74 -3.72
C ASP A 88 -8.87 -2.17 -2.29
N LEU A 89 -7.76 -2.86 -2.08
CA LEU A 89 -7.29 -3.23 -0.76
C LEU A 89 -7.02 -1.98 0.08
N LEU A 90 -6.24 -1.04 -0.45
CA LEU A 90 -5.89 0.19 0.27
C LEU A 90 -7.13 0.99 0.67
N ARG A 91 -8.14 1.08 -0.21
CA ARG A 91 -9.42 1.74 0.10
C ARG A 91 -10.20 1.00 1.18
N VAL A 92 -10.24 -0.34 1.15
CA VAL A 92 -10.84 -1.15 2.20
C VAL A 92 -10.13 -0.91 3.54
N LEU A 93 -8.80 -1.02 3.57
CA LEU A 93 -8.03 -0.79 4.80
C LEU A 93 -8.27 0.62 5.35
N ALA A 94 -8.23 1.66 4.51
CA ALA A 94 -8.43 3.04 4.93
C ALA A 94 -9.85 3.32 5.45
N THR A 95 -10.88 2.75 4.81
CA THR A 95 -12.29 2.97 5.18
C THR A 95 -12.66 2.19 6.43
N GLU A 96 -12.24 0.92 6.49
CA GLU A 96 -12.62 0.00 7.56
C GLU A 96 -11.76 0.19 8.81
N ALA A 97 -10.53 0.72 8.74
CA ALA A 97 -9.71 0.96 9.93
C ALA A 97 -10.36 1.91 10.94
N ARG A 98 -11.25 2.81 10.48
CA ARG A 98 -12.00 3.71 11.37
C ARG A 98 -13.33 3.14 11.86
N THR A 99 -13.94 2.21 11.11
CA THR A 99 -15.32 1.76 11.35
C THR A 99 -15.42 0.34 11.88
N HIS A 100 -14.49 -0.54 11.49
CA HIS A 100 -14.34 -1.94 11.90
C HIS A 100 -12.84 -2.26 12.06
N PRO A 101 -12.13 -1.58 12.98
CA PRO A 101 -10.68 -1.75 13.17
C PRO A 101 -10.29 -3.21 13.41
N GLU A 102 -11.11 -3.98 14.10
CA GLU A 102 -10.88 -5.40 14.37
C GLU A 102 -10.71 -6.23 13.10
N LEU A 103 -11.32 -5.84 11.97
CA LEU A 103 -11.25 -6.56 10.71
C LEU A 103 -9.93 -6.34 9.96
N VAL A 104 -9.27 -5.20 10.17
CA VAL A 104 -8.17 -4.74 9.31
C VAL A 104 -6.90 -4.31 10.05
N ASN A 105 -6.94 -4.10 11.37
CA ASN A 105 -5.79 -3.57 12.13
C ASN A 105 -4.54 -4.42 11.93
N ASP A 106 -4.64 -5.75 12.08
CA ASP A 106 -3.49 -6.66 11.88
C ASP A 106 -2.88 -6.51 10.48
N ALA A 107 -3.72 -6.31 9.47
CA ALA A 107 -3.30 -6.14 8.08
C ALA A 107 -2.65 -4.78 7.85
N VAL A 108 -3.22 -3.70 8.38
CA VAL A 108 -2.64 -2.35 8.34
C VAL A 108 -1.27 -2.35 9.00
N ASP A 109 -1.20 -2.92 10.20
CA ASP A 109 0.00 -3.08 10.98
C ASP A 109 1.09 -3.87 10.23
N GLN A 110 0.73 -5.01 9.65
CA GLN A 110 1.65 -5.83 8.86
C GLN A 110 2.17 -5.07 7.63
N LEU A 111 1.30 -4.37 6.91
CA LEU A 111 1.65 -3.62 5.71
C LEU A 111 2.57 -2.45 6.04
N ILE A 112 2.25 -1.67 7.06
CA ILE A 112 3.08 -0.54 7.53
C ILE A 112 4.43 -1.08 8.00
N ARG A 113 4.44 -2.02 8.95
CA ARG A 113 5.70 -2.55 9.50
C ARG A 113 6.61 -3.07 8.41
N SER A 114 6.10 -3.88 7.48
CA SER A 114 6.94 -4.48 6.45
C SER A 114 7.46 -3.49 5.40
N THR A 115 6.63 -2.54 4.98
CA THR A 115 7.01 -1.58 3.94
C THR A 115 7.96 -0.53 4.50
N PHE A 116 7.63 0.03 5.66
CA PHE A 116 8.39 1.12 6.28
C PHE A 116 9.71 0.63 6.84
N ALA A 117 9.73 -0.53 7.52
CA ALA A 117 10.97 -1.12 8.01
C ALA A 117 11.90 -1.47 6.85
N GLY A 118 11.38 -2.08 5.78
CA GLY A 118 12.22 -2.45 4.66
C GLY A 118 12.83 -1.25 3.90
N PHE A 119 12.12 -0.13 3.82
CA PHE A 119 12.70 1.10 3.27
C PHE A 119 13.68 1.76 4.24
N ALA A 120 13.40 1.73 5.56
CA ALA A 120 14.34 2.17 6.59
C ALA A 120 15.66 1.38 6.55
N THR A 121 15.59 0.05 6.44
CA THR A 121 16.77 -0.81 6.29
C THR A 121 17.57 -0.46 5.03
N TRP A 122 16.90 -0.18 3.91
CA TRP A 122 17.61 0.30 2.71
C TRP A 122 18.26 1.67 2.94
N LEU A 123 17.60 2.62 3.61
CA LEU A 123 18.19 3.93 3.94
C LEU A 123 19.48 3.79 4.78
N GLU A 124 19.54 2.81 5.68
CA GLU A 124 20.76 2.50 6.44
C GLU A 124 21.93 2.10 5.53
N THR A 125 21.66 1.35 4.45
CA THR A 125 22.70 1.02 3.45
C THR A 125 23.22 2.23 2.69
N GLN A 126 22.46 3.34 2.68
CA GLN A 126 22.84 4.61 2.07
C GLN A 126 23.56 5.54 3.07
N GLY A 127 23.85 5.08 4.29
CA GLY A 127 24.55 5.84 5.32
C GLY A 127 23.63 6.62 6.26
N VAL A 128 22.30 6.44 6.20
CA VAL A 128 21.37 7.08 7.13
C VAL A 128 21.41 6.33 8.48
N PRO A 129 21.62 7.01 9.62
CA PRO A 129 21.58 6.37 10.93
C PRO A 129 20.24 5.70 11.22
N ALA A 130 20.25 4.51 11.84
CA ALA A 130 19.05 3.71 12.12
C ALA A 130 17.94 4.51 12.86
N GLU A 131 18.32 5.40 13.77
CA GLU A 131 17.39 6.29 14.49
C GLU A 131 16.63 7.26 13.56
N ARG A 132 17.26 7.71 12.47
CA ARG A 132 16.67 8.62 11.47
C ARG A 132 15.97 7.86 10.34
N SER A 133 16.39 6.63 10.05
CA SER A 133 15.89 5.85 8.91
C SER A 133 14.39 5.62 8.95
N LEU A 134 13.79 5.34 10.12
CA LEU A 134 12.35 5.17 10.23
C LEU A 134 11.58 6.48 10.02
N GLU A 135 12.13 7.61 10.49
CA GLU A 135 11.52 8.93 10.29
C GLU A 135 11.49 9.31 8.81
N VAL A 136 12.63 9.18 8.13
CA VAL A 136 12.78 9.46 6.69
C VAL A 136 11.90 8.51 5.88
N SER A 137 11.85 7.23 6.26
CA SER A 137 10.97 6.24 5.64
C SER A 137 9.49 6.62 5.79
N THR A 138 9.10 7.09 6.97
CA THR A 138 7.71 7.50 7.25
C THR A 138 7.28 8.68 6.39
N VAL A 139 8.13 9.70 6.27
CA VAL A 139 7.85 10.87 5.43
C VAL A 139 7.86 10.48 3.95
N GLY A 140 8.89 9.74 3.51
CA GLY A 140 9.07 9.33 2.12
C GLY A 140 7.92 8.48 1.61
N LEU A 141 7.64 7.34 2.25
CA LEU A 141 6.54 6.46 1.84
C LEU A 141 5.17 7.06 2.14
N GLY A 142 5.05 7.81 3.23
CA GLY A 142 3.83 8.54 3.58
C GLY A 142 3.42 9.51 2.48
N ALA A 143 4.36 10.24 1.87
CA ALA A 143 4.07 11.12 0.74
C ALA A 143 3.52 10.34 -0.47
N LEU A 144 4.12 9.20 -0.83
CA LEU A 144 3.65 8.34 -1.93
C LEU A 144 2.22 7.85 -1.68
N LEU A 145 1.97 7.33 -0.47
CA LEU A 145 0.66 6.82 -0.06
C LEU A 145 -0.40 7.93 -0.06
N SER A 146 -0.06 9.09 0.49
CA SER A 146 -0.96 10.26 0.57
C SER A 146 -1.37 10.70 -0.83
N ASN A 147 -0.41 10.85 -1.75
CA ASN A 147 -0.68 11.22 -3.13
C ASN A 147 -1.66 10.23 -3.80
N ARG A 148 -1.42 8.91 -3.64
CA ARG A 148 -2.28 7.88 -4.24
C ARG A 148 -3.67 7.83 -3.61
N LEU A 149 -3.78 7.93 -2.30
CA LEU A 149 -5.08 7.99 -1.62
C LEU A 149 -5.89 9.20 -2.09
N LEU A 150 -5.27 10.38 -2.12
CA LEU A 150 -5.93 11.61 -2.54
C LEU A 150 -6.40 11.57 -4.01
N GLN A 151 -5.59 11.00 -4.91
CA GLN A 151 -6.02 10.74 -6.30
C GLN A 151 -7.18 9.73 -6.34
N SER A 152 -7.12 8.64 -5.57
CA SER A 152 -8.13 7.57 -5.55
C SER A 152 -9.50 8.00 -5.02
N LEU A 153 -9.53 9.07 -4.22
CA LEU A 153 -10.72 9.69 -3.65
C LEU A 153 -11.20 10.91 -4.48
N HIS A 154 -10.56 11.19 -5.62
CA HIS A 154 -10.80 12.36 -6.46
C HIS A 154 -10.67 13.71 -5.72
N LEU A 155 -9.98 13.75 -4.58
CA LEU A 155 -9.78 14.96 -3.77
C LEU A 155 -8.77 15.93 -4.37
N LEU A 156 -7.91 15.45 -5.27
CA LEU A 156 -6.89 16.23 -6.00
C LEU A 156 -7.24 16.42 -7.48
N SER A 157 -8.50 16.29 -7.86
CA SER A 157 -8.97 16.48 -9.23
C SER A 157 -8.68 17.88 -9.82
N ALA A 158 -8.24 18.84 -9.00
CA ALA A 158 -7.83 20.19 -9.39
C ALA A 158 -6.30 20.41 -9.47
N THR A 159 -5.46 19.41 -9.19
CA THR A 159 -4.00 19.53 -9.33
C THR A 159 -3.51 18.70 -10.51
N ASP A 160 -3.06 19.35 -11.58
CA ASP A 160 -2.48 18.74 -12.80
C ASP A 160 -1.10 18.07 -12.57
N VAL A 161 -0.82 17.59 -11.35
CA VAL A 161 0.47 16.97 -11.02
C VAL A 161 0.48 15.54 -11.53
N THR A 162 1.24 15.30 -12.60
CA THR A 162 1.45 13.96 -13.13
C THR A 162 2.31 13.12 -12.20
N ASP A 163 2.17 11.79 -12.30
CA ASP A 163 3.02 10.86 -11.55
C ASP A 163 4.51 11.08 -11.81
N GLU A 164 4.87 11.46 -13.04
CA GLU A 164 6.26 11.77 -13.39
C GLU A 164 6.76 13.03 -12.68
N ALA A 165 5.96 14.10 -12.66
CA ALA A 165 6.30 15.33 -11.95
C ALA A 165 6.41 15.08 -10.44
N PHE A 166 5.47 14.31 -9.88
CA PHE A 166 5.49 13.93 -8.47
C PHE A 166 6.72 13.09 -8.11
N VAL A 167 7.03 12.04 -8.88
CA VAL A 167 8.21 11.19 -8.65
C VAL A 167 9.49 12.01 -8.76
N ARG A 168 9.63 12.87 -9.77
CA ARG A 168 10.82 13.71 -9.92
C ARG A 168 11.06 14.59 -8.69
N THR A 169 10.01 15.24 -8.19
CA THR A 169 10.08 16.08 -6.99
C THR A 169 10.39 15.25 -5.74
N TRP A 170 9.72 14.12 -5.57
CA TRP A 170 9.94 13.21 -4.45
C TRP A 170 11.39 12.70 -4.41
N VAL A 171 11.92 12.25 -5.56
CA VAL A 171 13.31 11.78 -5.68
C VAL A 171 14.28 12.88 -5.29
N HIS A 172 14.07 14.11 -5.77
CA HIS A 172 14.93 15.24 -5.42
C HIS A 172 14.94 15.53 -3.91
N MET A 173 13.76 15.52 -3.26
CA MET A 173 13.65 15.76 -1.82
C MET A 173 14.29 14.64 -1.00
N MET A 174 14.08 13.39 -1.38
CA MET A 174 14.66 12.22 -0.71
C MET A 174 16.18 12.18 -0.87
N GLU A 175 16.68 12.40 -2.09
CA GLU A 175 18.12 12.44 -2.39
C GLU A 175 18.84 13.46 -1.52
N ARG A 176 18.32 14.70 -1.44
CA ARG A 176 18.89 15.73 -0.56
C ARG A 176 18.82 15.35 0.91
N THR A 177 17.68 14.86 1.37
CA THR A 177 17.51 14.48 2.78
C THR A 177 18.49 13.38 3.19
N ILE A 178 18.70 12.37 2.32
CA ILE A 178 19.64 11.28 2.57
C ILE A 178 21.07 11.80 2.60
N GLN A 179 21.47 12.64 1.64
CA GLN A 179 22.82 13.21 1.57
C GLN A 179 23.13 14.12 2.77
N ASP A 180 22.18 14.97 3.17
CA ASP A 180 22.34 15.87 4.30
C ASP A 180 22.48 15.11 5.63
N ILE A 181 21.74 14.00 5.80
CA ILE A 181 21.83 13.18 7.01
C ILE A 181 23.07 12.28 7.01
N ALA A 182 23.41 11.66 5.87
CA ALA A 182 24.56 10.76 5.78
C ALA A 182 25.91 11.50 5.80
N GLY A 183 25.94 12.77 5.43
CA GLY A 183 27.12 13.63 5.49
C GLY A 183 27.34 14.37 6.81
N ALA A 184 26.39 14.29 7.75
CA ALA A 184 26.44 14.90 9.08
C ALA A 184 27.06 13.97 10.13
#